data_AF-A0A087KCU4-F1
#
_entry.id   AF-A0A087KCU4-F1
#
_cell.length_a   1.000
_cell.length_b   1.000
_cell.length_c   1.000
_cell.angle_alpha   90.00
_cell.angle_beta   90.00
_cell.angle_gamma   90.00
#
_symmetry.space_group_name_H-M   'P 1'
#
loop_
_entity.id
_entity.type
_entity.pdbx_description
1 polymer ?
#
loop_
_entity_poly.entity_id
_entity_poly.type
_entity_poly.pdbx_seq_one_letter_code
_entity_poly.pdbx_strand_id
1 'polypeptide(L)'
;MGESSLIPFLVDMQVKDLSSGPLTQFQATDSSNKDDVWAMVEAINGQCEPQVGTERLRTVFDRFWDDLAVPLSSIRDATATADVPQREVSDILDELVKLVREQHVRIGSLEKVIGNAGVTNTTSHYTINEPKEVRITGETDDQAGRTTQRNLARRVGVMVQEIIGRSHVESAGISGGANVKFTCTEEGVVRAHAASDKLASLATDYRVGITIRGPEGVEGVSYPAF
;
A
#
# COMPACT_ATOMS: atom_id res chain seq x y z
N MET A 1 11.52 -20.71 -26.05
CA MET A 1 12.23 -20.99 -24.79
C MET A 1 11.28 -21.79 -23.93
N GLY A 2 11.67 -22.95 -23.41
CA GLY A 2 10.77 -23.74 -22.56
C GLY A 2 10.55 -23.01 -21.25
N GLU A 3 9.29 -22.77 -20.88
CA GLU A 3 8.95 -22.21 -19.58
C GLU A 3 9.17 -23.30 -18.53
N SER A 4 10.05 -23.03 -17.57
CA SER A 4 10.30 -23.92 -16.43
C SER A 4 9.40 -23.51 -15.28
N SER A 5 8.62 -24.45 -14.75
CA SER A 5 7.74 -24.24 -13.59
C SER A 5 8.36 -24.89 -12.35
N LEU A 6 8.32 -24.18 -11.22
CA LEU A 6 8.87 -24.62 -9.94
C LEU A 6 7.92 -24.26 -8.80
N ILE A 7 7.67 -25.22 -7.92
CA ILE A 7 6.87 -25.06 -6.69
C ILE A 7 7.67 -25.68 -5.54
N PRO A 8 8.17 -24.88 -4.58
CA PRO A 8 8.82 -25.42 -3.39
C PRO A 8 7.84 -26.24 -2.55
N PHE A 9 8.19 -27.48 -2.24
CA PHE A 9 7.41 -28.36 -1.38
C PHE A 9 8.06 -28.45 0.00
N LEU A 10 7.42 -27.86 1.01
CA LEU A 10 8.04 -27.64 2.32
C LEU A 10 7.79 -28.84 3.24
N VAL A 11 8.85 -29.55 3.63
CA VAL A 11 8.81 -30.63 4.62
C VAL A 11 9.53 -30.14 5.87
N ASP A 12 8.86 -30.20 7.02
CA ASP A 12 9.36 -29.73 8.33
C ASP A 12 9.85 -28.28 8.34
N MET A 13 9.26 -27.44 7.49
CA MET A 13 9.66 -26.05 7.32
C MET A 13 8.42 -25.19 7.11
N GLN A 14 8.35 -24.03 7.76
CA GLN A 14 7.29 -23.07 7.55
C GLN A 14 7.68 -22.10 6.44
N VAL A 15 6.69 -21.53 5.75
CA VAL A 15 6.92 -20.53 4.69
C VAL A 15 7.76 -19.35 5.21
N LYS A 16 7.58 -18.95 6.47
CA LYS A 16 8.37 -17.88 7.10
C LYS A 16 9.87 -18.20 7.25
N ASP A 17 10.22 -19.48 7.26
CA ASP A 17 11.60 -19.95 7.39
C ASP A 17 12.34 -19.84 6.04
N LEU A 18 11.60 -19.61 4.94
CA LEU A 18 12.13 -19.07 3.69
C LEU A 18 12.40 -17.57 3.88
N SER A 19 13.24 -17.20 4.84
CA SER A 19 13.42 -15.81 5.24
C SER A 19 14.36 -15.03 4.30
N SER A 20 15.15 -15.73 3.47
CA SER A 20 16.15 -15.08 2.62
C SER A 20 16.63 -16.02 1.51
N GLY A 21 16.50 -15.60 0.24
CA GLY A 21 17.06 -16.34 -0.90
C GLY A 21 16.13 -16.42 -2.13
N PRO A 22 16.60 -17.02 -3.24
CA PRO A 22 15.85 -17.10 -4.50
C PRO A 22 14.58 -17.95 -4.42
N LEU A 23 14.37 -18.72 -3.36
CA LEU A 23 13.15 -19.53 -3.18
C LEU A 23 11.95 -18.71 -2.70
N THR A 24 12.18 -17.56 -2.08
CA THR A 24 11.13 -16.66 -1.56
C THR A 24 10.25 -16.04 -2.65
N GLN A 25 10.71 -16.06 -3.90
CA GLN A 25 9.97 -15.53 -5.04
C GLN A 25 8.93 -16.51 -5.61
N PHE A 26 8.92 -17.77 -5.14
CA PHE A 26 8.01 -18.81 -5.62
C PHE A 26 6.90 -19.09 -4.61
N GLN A 27 5.72 -19.44 -5.11
CA GLN A 27 4.64 -19.93 -4.27
C GLN A 27 5.02 -21.31 -3.72
N ALA A 28 5.18 -21.41 -2.41
CA ALA A 28 5.49 -22.67 -1.74
C ALA A 28 4.21 -23.41 -1.30
N THR A 29 4.33 -24.73 -1.21
CA THR A 29 3.29 -25.65 -0.75
C THR A 29 3.67 -26.18 0.63
N ASP A 30 2.81 -25.98 1.62
CA ASP A 30 2.93 -26.63 2.92
C ASP A 30 2.53 -28.11 2.79
N SER A 31 3.50 -29.02 2.97
CA SER A 31 3.24 -30.46 2.85
C SER A 31 2.36 -31.04 3.96
N SER A 32 2.07 -30.27 5.02
CA SER A 32 1.17 -30.69 6.10
C SER A 32 -0.29 -30.38 5.80
N ASN A 33 -0.55 -29.48 4.84
CA ASN A 33 -1.88 -29.02 4.49
C ASN A 33 -2.37 -29.71 3.21
N LYS A 34 -3.39 -30.56 3.33
CA LYS A 34 -3.99 -31.29 2.20
C LYS A 34 -4.48 -30.36 1.08
N ASP A 35 -5.07 -29.22 1.43
CA ASP A 35 -5.62 -28.30 0.44
C ASP A 35 -4.52 -27.56 -0.33
N ASP A 36 -3.40 -27.24 0.32
CA ASP A 36 -2.24 -26.65 -0.35
C ASP A 36 -1.59 -27.66 -1.32
N VAL A 37 -1.45 -28.92 -0.90
CA VAL A 37 -0.95 -29.98 -1.79
C VAL A 37 -1.92 -30.23 -2.95
N TRP A 38 -3.23 -30.15 -2.71
CA TRP A 38 -4.22 -30.24 -3.78
C TRP A 38 -4.05 -29.10 -4.81
N ALA A 39 -3.91 -27.86 -4.35
CA ALA A 39 -3.69 -26.71 -5.23
C ALA A 39 -2.41 -26.87 -6.07
N MET A 40 -1.34 -27.42 -5.49
CA MET A 40 -0.12 -27.77 -6.22
C MET A 40 -0.37 -28.81 -7.32
N VAL A 41 -1.13 -29.87 -7.02
CA VAL A 41 -1.48 -30.92 -7.99
C VAL A 41 -2.33 -30.35 -9.13
N GLU A 42 -3.28 -29.47 -8.84
CA GLU A 42 -4.05 -28.75 -9.86
C GLU A 42 -3.16 -27.89 -10.76
N ALA A 43 -2.22 -27.15 -10.17
CA ALA A 43 -1.28 -26.32 -10.92
C ALA A 43 -0.39 -27.16 -11.85
N ILE A 44 0.12 -28.31 -11.37
CA ILE A 44 0.91 -29.25 -12.19
C ILE A 44 0.06 -29.80 -13.34
N ASN A 45 -1.16 -30.26 -13.04
CA ASN A 45 -2.07 -30.79 -14.07
C ASN A 45 -2.40 -29.73 -15.12
N GLY A 46 -2.53 -28.46 -14.71
CA GLY A 46 -2.73 -27.33 -15.62
C GLY A 46 -1.62 -27.16 -16.66
N GLN A 47 -0.41 -27.62 -16.37
CA GLN A 47 0.75 -27.58 -17.29
C GLN A 47 0.92 -28.88 -18.10
N CYS A 48 0.11 -29.92 -17.86
CA CYS A 48 0.19 -31.19 -18.59
C CYS A 48 -0.64 -31.16 -19.87
N GLU A 49 -0.15 -31.82 -20.92
CA GLU A 49 -0.91 -32.10 -22.14
C GLU A 49 -0.91 -33.60 -22.44
N PRO A 50 -2.08 -34.28 -22.41
CA PRO A 50 -3.40 -33.77 -22.05
C PRO A 50 -3.57 -33.58 -20.52
N GLN A 51 -4.39 -32.61 -20.13
CA GLN A 51 -4.81 -32.43 -18.75
C GLN A 51 -5.76 -33.57 -18.32
N VAL A 52 -5.67 -33.97 -17.05
CA VAL A 52 -6.66 -34.86 -16.41
C VAL A 52 -7.86 -34.03 -15.97
N GLY A 53 -9.08 -34.53 -16.21
CA GLY A 53 -10.30 -33.86 -15.75
C GLY A 53 -10.37 -33.74 -14.23
N THR A 54 -10.81 -32.58 -13.73
CA THR A 54 -10.75 -32.20 -12.30
C THR A 54 -11.40 -33.23 -11.37
N GLU A 55 -12.59 -33.76 -11.70
CA GLU A 55 -13.26 -34.76 -10.86
C GLU A 55 -12.44 -36.05 -10.70
N ARG A 56 -11.85 -36.52 -11.82
CA ARG A 56 -11.01 -37.71 -11.82
C ARG A 56 -9.71 -37.44 -11.05
N LEU A 57 -9.10 -36.27 -11.26
CA LEU A 57 -7.90 -35.86 -10.54
C LEU A 57 -8.15 -35.80 -9.03
N ARG A 58 -9.29 -35.22 -8.61
CA ARG A 58 -9.68 -35.11 -7.21
C ARG A 58 -9.92 -36.47 -6.58
N THR A 59 -10.66 -37.35 -7.26
CA THR A 59 -10.91 -38.72 -6.80
C THR A 59 -9.61 -39.49 -6.58
N VAL A 60 -8.65 -39.36 -7.51
CA VAL A 60 -7.34 -40.01 -7.40
C VAL A 60 -6.53 -39.39 -6.26
N PHE A 61 -6.48 -38.07 -6.16
CA PHE A 61 -5.79 -37.37 -5.07
C PHE A 61 -6.32 -37.78 -3.70
N ASP A 62 -7.64 -37.75 -3.50
CA ASP A 62 -8.25 -38.11 -2.21
C ASP A 62 -7.95 -39.57 -1.84
N ARG A 63 -7.91 -40.48 -2.82
CA ARG A 63 -7.56 -41.88 -2.60
C ARG A 63 -6.11 -42.09 -2.17
N PHE A 64 -5.17 -41.37 -2.77
CA PHE A 64 -3.73 -41.53 -2.51
C PHE A 64 -3.20 -40.56 -1.45
N TRP A 65 -4.06 -39.69 -0.90
CA TRP A 65 -3.63 -38.71 0.08
C TRP A 65 -3.00 -39.37 1.31
N ASP A 66 -3.66 -40.39 1.88
CA ASP A 66 -3.17 -41.04 3.09
C ASP A 66 -1.85 -41.78 2.83
N ASP A 67 -1.69 -42.35 1.62
CA ASP A 67 -0.45 -43.01 1.18
C ASP A 67 0.74 -42.03 1.10
N LEU A 68 0.48 -40.72 0.93
CA LEU A 68 1.48 -39.66 0.98
C LEU A 68 1.63 -39.06 2.40
N ALA A 69 0.51 -38.77 3.06
CA ALA A 69 0.48 -38.05 4.32
C ALA A 69 1.10 -38.85 5.47
N VAL A 70 0.89 -40.18 5.52
CA VAL A 70 1.39 -41.06 6.58
C VAL A 70 2.92 -41.18 6.56
N PRO A 71 3.59 -41.40 5.40
CA PRO A 71 5.05 -41.33 5.35
C PRO A 71 5.58 -39.94 5.69
N LEU A 72 4.93 -38.86 5.22
CA LEU A 72 5.36 -37.50 5.53
C LEU A 72 5.30 -37.22 7.03
N SER A 73 4.21 -37.61 7.71
CA SER A 73 4.10 -37.45 9.17
C SER A 73 5.19 -38.25 9.90
N SER A 74 5.45 -39.48 9.44
CA SER A 74 6.50 -40.33 10.00
C SER A 74 7.90 -39.72 9.89
N ILE A 75 8.18 -39.01 8.79
CA ILE A 75 9.44 -38.27 8.62
C ILE A 75 9.53 -37.15 9.65
N ARG A 76 8.46 -36.37 9.86
CA ARG A 76 8.42 -35.25 10.84
C ARG A 76 8.65 -35.73 12.27
N ASP A 77 8.05 -36.87 12.61
CA ASP A 77 8.17 -37.44 13.94
C ASP A 77 9.59 -37.99 14.19
N ALA A 78 10.29 -38.44 13.13
CA ALA A 78 11.67 -38.93 13.21
C ALA A 78 12.72 -37.81 13.31
N THR A 79 12.42 -36.61 12.81
CA THR A 79 13.33 -35.44 12.78
C THR A 79 13.27 -34.56 14.04
N ALA A 80 12.48 -34.91 15.06
CA ALA A 80 12.24 -34.14 16.29
C ALA A 80 13.49 -33.86 17.19
N THR A 81 14.71 -34.09 16.71
CA THR A 81 15.99 -33.82 17.42
C THR A 81 16.99 -32.95 16.67
N ALA A 82 16.60 -32.28 15.57
CA ALA A 82 17.47 -31.26 15.00
C ALA A 82 17.20 -29.91 15.68
N ASP A 83 18.13 -29.50 16.54
CA ASP A 83 18.30 -28.11 16.99
C ASP A 83 18.29 -27.22 15.75
N VAL A 84 17.16 -26.54 15.51
CA VAL A 84 17.06 -25.53 14.47
C VAL A 84 18.16 -24.54 14.79
N PRO A 85 19.14 -24.27 13.90
CA PRO A 85 20.09 -23.21 14.16
C PRO A 85 19.26 -21.96 14.35
N GLN A 86 19.19 -21.49 15.60
CA GLN A 86 18.58 -20.21 15.92
C GLN A 86 19.26 -19.23 14.98
N ARG A 87 18.50 -18.65 14.03
CA ARG A 87 19.03 -17.72 13.03
C ARG A 87 19.96 -16.77 13.76
N GLU A 88 21.26 -16.89 13.52
CA GLU A 88 22.26 -16.21 14.34
C GLU A 88 21.91 -14.73 14.30
N VAL A 89 21.92 -14.05 15.45
CA VAL A 89 21.56 -12.63 15.53
C VAL A 89 22.38 -11.81 14.51
N SER A 90 23.60 -12.28 14.19
CA SER A 90 24.44 -11.78 13.12
C SER A 90 23.79 -11.77 11.74
N ASP A 91 23.07 -12.83 11.35
CA ASP A 91 22.43 -12.93 10.03
C ASP A 91 21.25 -11.96 9.91
N ILE A 92 20.51 -11.76 11.00
CA ILE A 92 19.42 -10.78 11.08
C ILE A 92 20.00 -9.36 10.98
N LEU A 93 21.10 -9.09 11.67
CA LEU A 93 21.77 -7.79 11.61
C LEU A 93 22.32 -7.51 10.21
N ASP A 94 22.91 -8.50 9.54
CA ASP A 94 23.40 -8.36 8.17
C ASP A 94 22.27 -8.11 7.17
N GLU A 95 21.13 -8.77 7.35
CA GLU A 95 19.94 -8.54 6.54
C GLU A 95 19.36 -7.13 6.77
N LEU A 96 19.26 -6.69 8.03
CA LEU A 96 18.83 -5.32 8.36
C LEU A 96 19.78 -4.28 7.77
N VAL A 97 21.11 -4.50 7.85
CA VAL A 97 22.10 -3.59 7.26
C VAL A 97 21.95 -3.54 5.73
N LYS A 98 21.68 -4.67 5.08
CA LYS A 98 21.41 -4.71 3.63
C LYS A 98 20.14 -3.93 3.28
N LEU A 99 19.04 -4.14 4.00
CA LEU A 99 17.77 -3.43 3.80
C LEU A 99 17.91 -1.93 3.99
N VAL A 100 18.60 -1.49 5.06
CA VAL A 100 18.87 -0.07 5.33
C VAL A 100 19.74 0.56 4.24
N ARG A 101 20.77 -0.15 3.76
CA ARG A 101 21.61 0.33 2.65
C ARG A 101 20.80 0.46 1.37
N GLU A 102 19.96 -0.51 1.05
CA GLU A 102 19.11 -0.46 -0.14
C GLU A 102 18.10 0.70 -0.05
N GLN A 103 17.47 0.90 1.12
CA GLN A 103 16.63 2.06 1.37
C GLN A 103 17.40 3.38 1.20
N HIS A 104 18.63 3.47 1.73
CA HIS A 104 19.45 4.67 1.58
C HIS A 104 19.81 4.96 0.11
N VAL A 105 20.12 3.93 -0.68
CA VAL A 105 20.37 4.07 -2.12
C VAL A 105 19.10 4.52 -2.86
N ARG A 106 17.94 3.94 -2.54
CA ARG A 106 16.65 4.34 -3.14
C ARG A 106 16.29 5.78 -2.76
N ILE A 107 16.51 6.19 -1.52
CA ILE A 107 16.31 7.57 -1.05
C ILE A 107 17.26 8.51 -1.80
N GLY A 108 18.55 8.21 -1.90
CA GLY A 108 19.50 9.03 -2.64
C GLY A 108 19.17 9.13 -4.14
N SER A 109 18.63 8.06 -4.74
CA SER A 109 18.12 8.08 -6.11
C SER A 109 16.89 8.98 -6.24
N LEU A 110 15.94 8.89 -5.31
CA LEU A 110 14.77 9.76 -5.25
C LEU A 110 15.16 11.23 -5.04
N GLU A 111 16.09 11.53 -4.12
CA GLU A 111 16.63 12.87 -3.89
C GLU A 111 17.28 13.43 -5.15
N LYS A 112 18.04 12.61 -5.88
CA LYS A 112 18.65 13.01 -7.16
C LYS A 112 17.59 13.28 -8.23
N VAL A 113 16.52 12.47 -8.30
CA VAL A 113 15.40 12.70 -9.22
C VAL A 113 14.63 13.96 -8.84
N ILE A 114 14.38 14.21 -7.55
CA ILE A 114 13.70 15.42 -7.04
C ILE A 114 14.57 16.67 -7.29
N GLY A 115 15.89 16.57 -7.07
CA GLY A 115 16.86 17.62 -7.35
C GLY A 115 16.97 17.93 -8.84
N ASN A 116 16.92 16.93 -9.71
CA ASN A 116 16.90 17.12 -11.16
C ASN A 116 15.53 17.57 -11.70
N ALA A 117 14.43 17.27 -11.01
CA ALA A 117 13.07 17.66 -11.39
C ALA A 117 12.72 19.13 -11.05
N GLY A 118 13.67 19.91 -10.53
CA GLY A 118 13.48 21.35 -10.31
C GLY A 118 12.43 21.66 -9.23
N VAL A 119 12.20 20.76 -8.27
CA VAL A 119 11.39 21.10 -7.09
C VAL A 119 12.26 21.96 -6.18
N THR A 120 12.05 23.27 -6.26
CA THR A 120 12.70 24.29 -5.43
C THR A 120 12.48 24.00 -3.95
N ASN A 121 13.50 23.46 -3.29
CA ASN A 121 13.54 23.38 -1.84
C ASN A 121 14.03 24.73 -1.31
N THR A 122 13.14 25.46 -0.63
CA THR A 122 13.47 26.69 0.10
C THR A 122 14.37 26.35 1.28
N THR A 123 15.69 26.42 1.08
CA THR A 123 16.66 26.47 2.17
C THR A 123 16.41 27.73 2.98
N SER A 124 15.80 27.59 4.16
CA SER A 124 15.66 28.70 5.11
C SER A 124 17.02 28.96 5.75
N HIS A 125 17.64 30.09 5.37
CA HIS A 125 18.90 30.56 5.91
C HIS A 125 18.64 31.18 7.30
N TYR A 126 19.09 30.55 8.37
CA TYR A 126 19.05 31.13 9.73
C TYR A 126 20.26 32.03 9.93
N THR A 127 20.04 33.35 10.00
CA THR A 127 21.05 34.30 10.51
C THR A 127 20.96 34.38 12.03
N ILE A 128 22.12 34.31 12.68
CA ILE A 128 22.32 34.24 14.15
C ILE A 128 21.83 35.50 14.93
N ASN A 129 21.26 36.51 14.27
CA ASN A 129 21.07 37.85 14.86
C ASN A 129 19.63 38.27 15.22
N GLU A 130 18.65 37.36 15.27
CA GLU A 130 17.33 37.68 15.85
C GLU A 130 16.95 36.65 16.93
N PRO A 131 16.90 37.00 18.22
CA PRO A 131 16.38 36.11 19.24
C PRO A 131 14.86 36.17 19.16
N LYS A 132 14.25 35.33 18.32
CA LYS A 132 12.84 34.98 18.47
C LYS A 132 12.76 33.78 19.39
N GLU A 133 12.07 33.95 20.52
CA GLU A 133 11.85 32.91 21.52
C GLU A 133 11.33 31.63 20.84
N VAL A 134 12.15 30.59 20.87
CA VAL A 134 11.78 29.26 20.37
C VAL A 134 10.97 28.57 21.46
N ARG A 135 9.64 28.59 21.31
CA ARG A 135 8.77 27.71 22.10
C ARG A 135 8.83 26.32 21.48
N ILE A 136 9.57 25.41 22.12
CA ILE A 136 9.61 24.00 21.74
C ILE A 136 8.28 23.37 22.16
N THR A 137 7.33 23.29 21.23
CA THR A 137 6.18 22.38 21.33
C THR A 137 6.46 21.19 20.42
N GLY A 138 6.47 19.96 20.95
CA GLY A 138 6.92 18.74 20.26
C GLY A 138 6.44 18.61 18.80
N GLU A 139 7.37 18.75 17.86
CA GLU A 139 7.07 18.88 16.41
C GLU A 139 7.05 17.54 15.65
N THR A 140 7.27 16.40 16.31
CA THR A 140 7.39 15.10 15.62
C THR A 140 6.05 14.50 15.20
N ASP A 141 4.96 14.80 15.91
CA ASP A 141 3.60 14.35 15.54
C ASP A 141 2.95 15.24 14.45
N ASP A 142 3.51 16.42 14.24
CA ASP A 142 2.84 17.53 13.56
C ASP A 142 3.10 17.56 12.04
N GLN A 143 4.23 17.02 11.58
CA GLN A 143 4.55 16.91 10.15
C GLN A 143 3.81 15.75 9.44
N ALA A 144 3.67 14.60 10.12
CA ALA A 144 2.93 13.45 9.61
C ALA A 144 1.42 13.76 9.51
N GLY A 145 0.87 14.46 10.50
CA GLY A 145 -0.50 14.96 10.50
C GLY A 145 -0.78 15.93 9.35
N ARG A 146 0.09 16.94 9.13
CA ARG A 146 -0.06 17.91 8.03
C ARG A 146 0.02 17.28 6.65
N THR A 147 0.89 16.29 6.46
CA THR A 147 1.01 15.56 5.17
C THR A 147 -0.24 14.72 4.90
N THR A 148 -0.72 14.01 5.92
CA THR A 148 -1.96 13.21 5.84
C THR A 148 -3.18 14.10 5.53
N GLN A 149 -3.32 15.22 6.23
CA GLN A 149 -4.40 16.19 6.02
C GLN A 149 -4.42 16.75 4.60
N ARG A 150 -3.24 17.06 4.05
CA ARG A 150 -3.10 17.59 2.69
C ARG A 150 -3.48 16.56 1.62
N ASN A 151 -3.18 15.28 1.85
CA ASN A 151 -3.58 14.19 0.97
C ASN A 151 -5.11 13.97 0.98
N LEU A 152 -5.74 14.07 2.15
CA LEU A 152 -7.20 14.03 2.28
C LEU A 152 -7.86 15.20 1.53
N ALA A 153 -7.33 16.42 1.69
CA ALA A 153 -7.81 17.59 0.96
C ALA A 153 -7.70 17.40 -0.57
N ARG A 154 -6.61 16.82 -1.08
CA ARG A 154 -6.48 16.48 -2.51
C ARG A 154 -7.57 15.52 -2.98
N ARG A 155 -7.83 14.46 -2.19
CA ARG A 155 -8.84 13.44 -2.53
C ARG A 155 -10.25 14.04 -2.54
N VAL A 156 -10.60 14.82 -1.52
CA VAL A 156 -11.87 15.57 -1.47
C VAL A 156 -11.97 16.51 -2.66
N GLY A 157 -10.85 17.16 -3.03
CA GLY A 157 -10.73 17.98 -4.22
C GLY A 157 -11.30 17.30 -5.48
N VAL A 158 -10.85 16.09 -5.76
CA VAL A 158 -11.28 15.30 -6.94
C VAL A 158 -12.76 14.92 -6.84
N MET A 159 -13.22 14.46 -5.67
CA MET A 159 -14.61 14.05 -5.46
C MET A 159 -15.59 15.21 -5.65
N VAL A 160 -15.25 16.41 -5.17
CA VAL A 160 -16.06 17.61 -5.37
C VAL A 160 -16.14 18.00 -6.86
N GLN A 161 -15.04 17.89 -7.60
CA GLN A 161 -15.04 18.13 -9.05
C GLN A 161 -15.93 17.13 -9.81
N GLU A 162 -16.04 15.90 -9.34
CA GLU A 162 -16.94 14.89 -9.94
C GLU A 162 -18.41 15.17 -9.63
N ILE A 163 -18.71 15.64 -8.42
CA ILE A 163 -20.06 16.04 -8.00
C ILE A 163 -20.54 17.26 -8.81
N ILE A 164 -19.71 18.30 -8.89
CA ILE A 164 -20.04 19.55 -9.60
C ILE A 164 -19.98 19.33 -11.12
N GLY A 165 -19.09 18.47 -11.59
CA GLY A 165 -18.77 18.28 -13.01
C GLY A 165 -17.54 19.10 -13.40
N ARG A 166 -16.50 18.42 -13.89
CA ARG A 166 -15.17 19.01 -14.16
C ARG A 166 -15.22 20.19 -15.14
N SER A 167 -16.17 20.20 -16.08
CA SER A 167 -16.39 21.28 -17.05
C SER A 167 -16.88 22.59 -16.44
N HIS A 168 -17.44 22.55 -15.22
CA HIS A 168 -17.99 23.71 -14.52
C HIS A 168 -17.07 24.22 -13.41
N VAL A 169 -15.85 23.69 -13.31
CA VAL A 169 -14.83 24.12 -12.35
C VAL A 169 -13.73 24.87 -13.10
N GLU A 170 -13.62 26.16 -12.86
CA GLU A 170 -12.63 27.04 -13.49
C GLU A 170 -11.27 26.97 -12.79
N SER A 171 -11.29 26.88 -11.46
CA SER A 171 -10.07 26.67 -10.69
C SER A 171 -10.34 25.92 -9.38
N ALA A 172 -9.31 25.22 -8.90
CA ALA A 172 -9.34 24.51 -7.62
C ALA A 172 -8.00 24.67 -6.90
N GLY A 173 -8.02 24.86 -5.59
CA GLY A 173 -6.83 25.04 -4.78
C GLY A 173 -6.99 24.54 -3.35
N ILE A 174 -5.87 24.22 -2.71
CA ILE A 174 -5.84 23.83 -1.29
C ILE A 174 -5.29 25.01 -0.49
N SER A 175 -6.00 25.39 0.57
CA SER A 175 -5.67 26.49 1.46
C SER A 175 -5.60 25.99 2.90
N GLY A 176 -4.61 26.43 3.67
CA GLY A 176 -4.47 26.04 5.09
C GLY A 176 -4.27 24.54 5.33
N GLY A 177 -3.89 23.76 4.32
CA GLY A 177 -3.63 22.32 4.43
C GLY A 177 -4.87 21.41 4.52
N ALA A 178 -6.02 21.94 4.94
CA ALA A 178 -7.23 21.17 5.19
C ALA A 178 -8.49 21.74 4.51
N ASN A 179 -8.38 22.82 3.73
CA ASN A 179 -9.51 23.42 3.03
C ASN A 179 -9.31 23.39 1.52
N VAL A 180 -10.31 22.92 0.78
CA VAL A 180 -10.36 22.98 -0.69
C VAL A 180 -11.23 24.15 -1.12
N LYS A 181 -10.73 24.95 -2.06
CA LYS A 181 -11.41 26.11 -2.62
C LYS A 181 -11.63 25.90 -4.11
N PHE A 182 -12.82 26.21 -4.59
CA PHE A 182 -13.21 26.12 -5.99
C PHE A 182 -13.75 27.44 -6.50
N THR A 183 -13.39 27.79 -7.72
CA THR A 183 -14.11 28.78 -8.53
C THR A 183 -14.84 28.00 -9.62
N CYS A 184 -16.14 28.20 -9.71
CA CYS A 184 -17.03 27.49 -10.61
C CYS A 184 -17.83 28.47 -11.46
N THR A 185 -18.31 28.00 -12.61
CA THR A 185 -19.29 28.74 -13.41
C THR A 185 -20.62 28.86 -12.65
N GLU A 186 -21.53 29.73 -13.10
CA GLU A 186 -22.87 29.84 -12.50
C GLU A 186 -23.60 28.49 -12.43
N GLU A 187 -23.55 27.71 -13.52
CA GLU A 187 -24.10 26.34 -13.54
C GLU A 187 -23.41 25.42 -12.51
N GLY A 188 -22.10 25.57 -12.33
CA GLY A 188 -21.35 24.82 -11.32
C GLY A 188 -21.78 25.15 -9.89
N VAL A 189 -22.09 26.42 -9.59
CA VAL A 189 -22.63 26.85 -8.30
C VAL A 189 -24.03 26.27 -8.06
N VAL A 190 -24.90 26.30 -9.06
CA VAL A 190 -26.24 25.68 -8.97
C VAL A 190 -26.14 24.19 -8.69
N ARG A 191 -25.21 23.48 -9.36
CA ARG A 191 -24.97 22.05 -9.12
C ARG A 191 -24.41 21.79 -7.72
N ALA A 192 -23.52 22.66 -7.23
CA ALA A 192 -23.02 22.59 -5.86
C ALA A 192 -24.14 22.78 -4.82
N HIS A 193 -25.07 23.70 -5.04
CA HIS A 193 -26.26 23.86 -4.20
C HIS A 193 -27.15 22.62 -4.23
N ALA A 194 -27.42 22.06 -5.41
CA ALA A 194 -28.24 20.85 -5.55
C ALA A 194 -27.60 19.63 -4.86
N ALA A 195 -26.27 19.60 -4.71
CA ALA A 195 -25.51 18.55 -4.05
C ALA A 195 -25.09 18.89 -2.61
N SER A 196 -25.74 19.87 -1.97
CA SER A 196 -25.35 20.41 -0.66
C SER A 196 -25.16 19.32 0.41
N ASP A 197 -26.12 18.41 0.56
CA ASP A 197 -26.05 17.33 1.56
C ASP A 197 -24.84 16.40 1.34
N LYS A 198 -24.52 16.10 0.08
CA LYS A 198 -23.36 15.26 -0.28
C LYS A 198 -22.04 15.97 -0.02
N LEU A 199 -21.98 17.28 -0.25
CA LEU A 199 -20.79 18.07 0.02
C LEU A 199 -20.59 18.27 1.53
N ALA A 200 -21.67 18.44 2.28
CA ALA A 200 -21.64 18.52 3.73
C ALA A 200 -21.14 17.20 4.36
N SER A 201 -21.69 16.06 3.94
CA SER A 201 -21.21 14.75 4.42
C SER A 201 -19.75 14.52 4.09
N LEU A 202 -19.33 14.87 2.87
CA LEU A 202 -17.94 14.74 2.44
C LEU A 202 -16.97 15.61 3.26
N ALA A 203 -17.36 16.83 3.59
CA ALA A 203 -16.57 17.71 4.44
C ALA A 203 -16.42 17.14 5.87
N THR A 204 -17.50 16.59 6.43
CA THR A 204 -17.49 15.99 7.77
C THR A 204 -16.68 14.70 7.82
N ASP A 205 -16.91 13.76 6.90
CA ASP A 205 -16.28 12.44 6.88
C ASP A 205 -14.76 12.54 6.76
N TYR A 206 -14.29 13.48 5.93
CA TYR A 206 -12.87 13.66 5.66
C TYR A 206 -12.22 14.76 6.52
N ARG A 207 -13.00 15.46 7.36
CA ARG A 207 -12.56 16.63 8.15
C ARG A 207 -11.82 17.66 7.30
N VAL A 208 -12.37 17.97 6.13
CA VAL A 208 -11.83 18.92 5.15
C VAL A 208 -12.87 19.99 4.87
N GLY A 209 -12.50 21.26 5.00
CA GLY A 209 -13.39 22.34 4.61
C GLY A 209 -13.51 22.45 3.09
N ILE A 210 -14.70 22.66 2.58
CA ILE A 210 -14.97 22.86 1.15
C ILE A 210 -15.54 24.26 1.00
N THR A 211 -14.97 25.07 0.12
CA THR A 211 -15.49 26.40 -0.25
C THR A 211 -15.62 26.45 -1.76
N ILE A 212 -16.80 26.78 -2.27
CA ILE A 212 -17.08 26.90 -3.70
C ILE A 212 -17.57 28.30 -3.94
N ARG A 213 -17.01 29.01 -4.92
CA ARG A 213 -17.40 30.37 -5.31
C ARG A 213 -17.81 30.40 -6.78
N GLY A 214 -18.75 31.26 -7.13
CA GLY A 214 -19.13 31.56 -8.50
C GLY A 214 -18.10 32.44 -9.22
N PRO A 215 -18.41 32.81 -10.48
CA PRO A 215 -17.56 33.70 -11.26
C PRO A 215 -17.41 35.04 -10.53
N GLU A 216 -16.22 35.64 -10.63
CA GLU A 216 -15.83 36.88 -9.94
C GLU A 216 -15.82 36.80 -8.38
N GLY A 217 -16.05 35.62 -7.79
CA GLY A 217 -15.86 35.37 -6.37
C GLY A 217 -16.98 35.91 -5.45
N VAL A 218 -18.14 36.27 -6.03
CA VAL A 218 -19.18 37.06 -5.35
C VAL A 218 -20.17 36.22 -4.53
N GLU A 219 -20.45 34.98 -4.92
CA GLU A 219 -21.33 34.08 -4.15
C GLU A 219 -20.69 32.72 -3.98
N GLY A 220 -20.74 32.16 -2.77
CA GLY A 220 -20.17 30.85 -2.54
C GLY A 220 -20.75 30.10 -1.36
N VAL A 221 -20.78 28.78 -1.49
CA VAL A 221 -21.15 27.85 -0.42
C VAL A 221 -19.90 27.34 0.27
N SER A 222 -19.99 27.13 1.59
CA SER A 222 -18.92 26.46 2.32
C SER A 222 -19.47 25.39 3.25
N TYR A 223 -18.68 24.33 3.38
CA TYR A 223 -18.96 23.17 4.22
C TYR A 223 -17.75 22.92 5.12
N PRO A 224 -17.90 22.86 6.45
CA PRO A 224 -19.12 23.21 7.19
C PRO A 224 -19.54 24.67 6.97
N ALA A 225 -20.84 24.95 7.10
CA ALA A 225 -21.35 26.32 6.97
C ALA A 225 -20.77 27.19 8.10
N PHE A 226 -20.23 28.35 7.75
CA PHE A 226 -19.71 29.36 8.67
C PHE A 226 -20.57 30.61 8.67
#